data_AF-A0A7R9WCF9-F1
#
_entry.id   AF-A0A7R9WCF9-F1
#
_cell.length_a   1.000
_cell.length_b   1.000
_cell.length_c   1.000
_cell.angle_alpha   90.00
_cell.angle_beta   90.00
_cell.angle_gamma   90.00
#
_symmetry.space_group_name_H-M   'P 1'
#
loop_
_entity.id
_entity.type
_entity.pdbx_description
1 polymer ?
#
loop_
_entity_poly.entity_id
_entity_poly.type
_entity_poly.pdbx_seq_one_letter_code
_entity_poly.pdbx_strand_id
1 'polypeptide(L)'
;RREYDEALRCFGEALDARRTALGKDHIDVAFSLHSIGKIHKRKKNYSDAMECFTASLRIKRSHLGNDHLSIAETLHAMAPIYDREGKKDEARSCLDTGLAIYESKLGGKKGEDHLCVAEVLESYGMLHENSSRGP
;
A
#
# COMPACT_ATOMS: atom_id res chain seq x y z
N ARG A 1 19.13 -6.39 7.69
CA ARG A 1 19.40 -4.95 7.46
C ARG A 1 20.09 -4.74 6.12
N ARG A 2 21.23 -5.39 5.86
CA ARG A 2 22.00 -5.30 4.61
C ARG A 2 21.19 -5.62 3.33
N GLU A 3 20.30 -6.61 3.40
CA GLU A 3 19.41 -7.00 2.29
C GLU A 3 18.39 -5.91 1.91
N TYR A 4 17.93 -5.10 2.88
CA TYR A 4 16.99 -4.02 2.57
C TYR A 4 17.67 -2.85 1.87
N ASP A 5 18.92 -2.57 2.21
CA ASP A 5 19.70 -1.51 1.56
C ASP A 5 20.04 -1.90 0.12
N GLU A 6 20.38 -3.17 -0.10
CA GLU A 6 20.60 -3.71 -1.45
C GLU A 6 19.30 -3.72 -2.28
N ALA A 7 18.18 -4.11 -1.68
CA ALA A 7 16.88 -4.04 -2.33
C ALA A 7 16.52 -2.60 -2.72
N LEU A 8 16.69 -1.63 -1.82
CA LEU A 8 16.45 -0.21 -2.11
C LEU A 8 17.34 0.29 -3.25
N ARG A 9 18.61 -0.11 -3.30
CA ARG A 9 19.50 0.23 -4.41
C ARG A 9 18.97 -0.30 -5.73
N CYS A 10 18.68 -1.61 -5.82
CA CYS A 10 18.18 -2.22 -7.05
C CYS A 10 16.83 -1.62 -7.50
N PHE A 11 15.89 -1.40 -6.57
CA PHE A 11 14.61 -0.76 -6.91
C PHE A 11 14.76 0.71 -7.27
N GLY A 12 15.71 1.44 -6.68
CA GLY A 12 16.04 2.82 -7.03
C GLY A 12 16.60 2.93 -8.45
N GLU A 13 17.57 2.08 -8.81
CA GLU A 13 18.10 2.01 -10.18
C GLU A 13 17.00 1.68 -11.20
N ALA A 14 16.13 0.72 -10.89
CA ALA A 14 14.98 0.40 -11.73
C ALA A 14 13.97 1.54 -11.85
N LEU A 15 13.73 2.28 -10.76
CA LEU A 15 12.84 3.45 -10.73
C LEU A 15 13.38 4.56 -11.65
N ASP A 16 14.68 4.85 -11.58
CA ASP A 16 15.31 5.91 -12.37
C ASP A 16 15.35 5.55 -13.86
N ALA A 17 15.65 4.29 -14.18
CA ALA A 17 15.57 3.78 -15.55
C ALA A 17 14.15 3.91 -16.11
N ARG A 18 13.12 3.50 -15.35
CA ARG A 18 11.71 3.62 -15.76
C ARG A 18 11.27 5.07 -15.93
N ARG A 19 11.67 5.97 -15.03
CA ARG A 19 11.38 7.40 -15.15
C ARG A 19 11.98 8.01 -16.41
N THR A 20 13.21 7.62 -16.74
CA THR A 20 13.93 8.09 -17.92
C THR A 20 13.31 7.56 -19.22
N ALA A 21 12.99 6.28 -19.26
CA ALA A 21 12.51 5.62 -20.47
C ALA A 21 11.01 5.86 -20.74
N LEU A 22 10.19 5.93 -19.69
CA LEU A 22 8.71 5.89 -19.80
C LEU A 22 8.04 7.16 -19.27
N GLY A 23 8.77 8.01 -18.56
CA GLY A 23 8.25 9.20 -17.90
C GLY A 23 7.80 8.96 -16.45
N LYS A 24 7.75 10.04 -15.67
CA LYS A 24 7.54 10.02 -14.20
C LYS A 24 6.15 9.52 -13.76
N ASP A 25 5.16 9.61 -14.64
CA ASP A 25 3.77 9.24 -14.34
C ASP A 25 3.41 7.87 -14.96
N HIS A 26 4.37 7.12 -15.50
CA HIS A 26 4.09 5.79 -16.07
C HIS A 26 3.70 4.76 -14.98
N ILE A 27 2.84 3.79 -15.32
CA ILE A 27 2.35 2.80 -14.35
C ILE A 27 3.48 1.95 -13.73
N ASP A 28 4.53 1.64 -14.48
CA ASP A 28 5.70 0.90 -13.96
C ASP A 28 6.49 1.67 -12.91
N VAL A 29 6.49 3.01 -13.01
CA VAL A 29 7.06 3.88 -11.96
C VAL A 29 6.24 3.73 -10.68
N ALA A 30 4.91 3.63 -10.78
CA ALA A 30 4.06 3.39 -9.63
C ALA A 30 4.33 2.05 -8.94
N PHE A 31 4.56 0.97 -9.72
CA PHE A 31 4.90 -0.33 -9.16
C PHE A 31 6.27 -0.36 -8.47
N SER A 32 7.27 0.34 -9.03
CA SER A 32 8.56 0.56 -8.35
C SER A 32 8.38 1.28 -7.02
N LEU A 33 7.65 2.41 -7.02
CA LEU A 33 7.41 3.20 -5.82
C LEU A 33 6.69 2.39 -4.73
N HIS A 34 5.68 1.60 -5.09
CA HIS A 34 5.01 0.72 -4.14
C HIS A 34 5.98 -0.28 -3.50
N SER A 35 6.87 -0.88 -4.28
CA SER A 35 7.86 -1.85 -3.80
C SER A 35 8.87 -1.20 -2.84
N ILE A 36 9.36 -0.01 -3.19
CA ILE A 36 10.24 0.81 -2.34
C ILE A 36 9.52 1.16 -1.02
N GLY A 37 8.25 1.58 -1.09
CA GLY A 37 7.43 1.88 0.09
C GLY A 37 7.30 0.68 1.04
N LYS A 38 7.11 -0.53 0.52
CA LYS A 38 7.09 -1.76 1.33
C LYS A 38 8.41 -1.99 2.07
N ILE A 39 9.55 -1.71 1.43
CA ILE A 39 10.86 -1.85 2.06
C ILE A 39 11.05 -0.81 3.17
N HIS A 40 10.73 0.46 2.91
CA HIS A 40 10.77 1.50 3.95
C HIS A 40 9.87 1.17 5.14
N LYS A 41 8.66 0.66 4.90
CA LYS A 41 7.75 0.19 5.96
C LYS A 41 8.40 -0.91 6.80
N ARG A 42 9.03 -1.91 6.18
CA ARG A 42 9.76 -2.99 6.88
C ARG A 42 10.97 -2.47 7.67
N LYS A 43 11.61 -1.41 7.20
CA LYS A 43 12.69 -0.70 7.93
C LYS A 43 12.17 0.20 9.05
N LYS A 44 10.85 0.35 9.20
CA LYS A 44 10.17 1.31 10.10
C LYS A 44 10.42 2.78 9.72
N ASN A 45 10.81 3.04 8.48
CA ASN A 45 10.91 4.38 7.90
C ASN A 45 9.53 4.79 7.36
N TYR A 46 8.62 5.14 8.25
CA TYR A 46 7.21 5.32 7.88
C TYR A 46 6.95 6.54 7.00
N SER A 47 7.70 7.63 7.18
CA SER A 47 7.61 8.84 6.34
C SER A 47 7.94 8.51 4.87
N ASP A 48 9.13 7.97 4.62
CA ASP A 48 9.55 7.55 3.27
C ASP A 48 8.56 6.56 2.64
N ALA A 49 8.04 5.63 3.44
CA ALA A 49 7.06 4.64 2.98
C ALA A 49 5.76 5.33 2.52
N MET A 50 5.25 6.28 3.31
CA MET A 50 4.03 7.02 3.01
C MET A 50 4.18 7.88 1.76
N GLU A 51 5.32 8.54 1.56
CA GLU A 51 5.62 9.30 0.34
C GLU A 51 5.60 8.39 -0.89
N CYS A 52 6.25 7.23 -0.80
CA CYS A 52 6.29 6.24 -1.88
C CYS A 52 4.90 5.69 -2.21
N PHE A 53 4.11 5.32 -1.19
CA PHE A 53 2.76 4.81 -1.40
C PHE A 53 1.82 5.87 -1.95
N THR A 54 1.90 7.11 -1.48
CA THR A 54 1.07 8.22 -1.97
C THR A 54 1.38 8.52 -3.45
N ALA A 55 2.66 8.58 -3.82
CA ALA A 55 3.07 8.78 -5.20
C ALA A 55 2.62 7.61 -6.11
N SER A 56 2.76 6.37 -5.63
CA SER A 56 2.27 5.18 -6.34
C SER A 56 0.75 5.22 -6.54
N LEU A 57 0.00 5.53 -5.48
CA LEU A 57 -1.46 5.59 -5.47
C LEU A 57 -1.98 6.61 -6.48
N ARG A 58 -1.38 7.81 -6.51
CA ARG A 58 -1.72 8.87 -7.48
C ARG A 58 -1.60 8.37 -8.92
N ILE A 59 -0.48 7.75 -9.25
CA ILE A 59 -0.22 7.25 -10.62
C ILE A 59 -1.17 6.09 -10.95
N LYS A 60 -1.32 5.11 -10.04
CA LYS A 60 -2.24 3.97 -10.23
C LYS A 60 -3.67 4.44 -10.50
N ARG A 61 -4.19 5.40 -9.72
CA ARG A 61 -5.53 5.98 -9.95
C ARG A 61 -5.67 6.62 -11.33
N SER A 62 -4.65 7.35 -11.76
CA SER A 62 -4.65 8.01 -13.08
C SER A 62 -4.67 7.03 -14.25
N HIS A 63 -4.05 5.86 -14.12
CA HIS A 63 -3.89 4.89 -15.21
C HIS A 63 -4.90 3.74 -15.18
N LEU A 64 -5.31 3.29 -13.99
CA LEU A 64 -6.10 2.08 -13.80
C LEU A 64 -7.56 2.38 -13.40
N GLY A 65 -7.88 3.64 -13.10
CA GLY A 65 -9.13 4.03 -12.46
C GLY A 65 -9.15 3.68 -10.97
N ASN A 66 -10.18 4.09 -10.23
CA ASN A 66 -10.20 4.00 -8.76
C ASN A 66 -10.48 2.61 -8.19
N ASP A 67 -11.02 1.68 -8.98
CA ASP A 67 -11.48 0.37 -8.51
C ASP A 67 -10.50 -0.77 -8.78
N HIS A 68 -9.26 -0.47 -9.14
CA HIS A 68 -8.29 -1.50 -9.46
C HIS A 68 -7.70 -2.16 -8.20
N LEU A 69 -7.52 -3.48 -8.18
CA LEU A 69 -7.00 -4.23 -7.02
C LEU A 69 -5.67 -3.67 -6.47
N SER A 70 -4.77 -3.22 -7.36
CA SER A 70 -3.49 -2.60 -6.97
C SER A 70 -3.61 -1.29 -6.17
N ILE A 71 -4.78 -0.63 -6.20
CA ILE A 71 -5.12 0.52 -5.35
C ILE A 71 -5.45 0.02 -3.96
N ALA A 72 -6.28 -1.02 -3.85
CA ALA A 72 -6.62 -1.65 -2.57
C ALA A 72 -5.36 -2.12 -1.83
N GLU A 73 -4.43 -2.77 -2.53
CA GLU A 73 -3.13 -3.18 -1.97
C GLU A 73 -2.31 -2.01 -1.43
N THR A 74 -2.37 -0.85 -2.10
CA THR A 74 -1.62 0.34 -1.68
C THR A 74 -2.27 0.99 -0.47
N LEU A 75 -3.60 1.08 -0.44
CA LEU A 75 -4.36 1.59 0.71
C LEU A 75 -4.17 0.72 1.94
N HIS A 76 -4.23 -0.61 1.78
CA HIS A 76 -3.94 -1.57 2.85
C HIS A 76 -2.52 -1.40 3.40
N ALA A 77 -1.53 -1.14 2.53
CA ALA A 77 -0.16 -0.90 2.98
C ALA A 77 0.01 0.41 3.77
N MET A 78 -0.83 1.42 3.51
CA MET A 78 -0.84 2.73 4.19
C MET A 78 -1.58 2.71 5.53
N ALA A 79 -2.65 1.93 5.67
CA ALA A 79 -3.47 1.85 6.89
C ALA A 79 -2.68 1.65 8.20
N PRO A 80 -1.75 0.67 8.33
CA PRO A 80 -0.99 0.49 9.57
C PRO A 80 0.00 1.64 9.84
N ILE A 81 0.35 2.42 8.83
CA ILE A 81 1.19 3.61 9.00
C ILE A 81 0.35 4.74 9.62
N TYR A 82 -0.87 4.96 9.11
CA TYR A 82 -1.80 5.92 9.68
C TYR A 82 -2.16 5.59 11.14
N ASP A 83 -2.45 4.32 11.44
CA ASP A 83 -2.76 3.89 12.83
C ASP A 83 -1.61 4.24 13.78
N ARG A 84 -0.37 3.97 13.36
CA ARG A 84 0.82 4.29 14.14
C ARG A 84 0.99 5.80 14.40
N GLU A 85 0.55 6.64 13.48
CA GLU A 85 0.54 8.10 13.63
C GLU A 85 -0.64 8.61 14.46
N GLY A 86 -1.51 7.72 14.97
CA GLY A 86 -2.73 8.09 15.69
C GLY A 86 -3.87 8.54 14.77
N LYS A 87 -3.68 8.47 13.46
CA LYS A 87 -4.64 8.85 12.41
C LYS A 87 -5.60 7.71 12.11
N LYS A 88 -6.43 7.39 13.11
CA LYS A 88 -7.31 6.21 13.07
C LYS A 88 -8.40 6.30 12.00
N ASP A 89 -8.93 7.50 11.76
CA ASP A 89 -9.97 7.71 10.74
C ASP A 89 -9.41 7.51 9.32
N GLU A 90 -8.20 7.99 9.06
CA GLU A 90 -7.51 7.76 7.79
C GLU A 90 -7.14 6.28 7.60
N ALA A 91 -6.71 5.61 8.66
CA ALA A 91 -6.43 4.18 8.61
C ALA A 91 -7.69 3.37 8.28
N ARG A 92 -8.81 3.65 8.95
CA ARG A 92 -10.11 3.03 8.68
C ARG A 92 -10.57 3.31 7.26
N SER A 93 -10.51 4.57 6.82
CA SER A 93 -10.91 4.95 5.45
C SER A 93 -10.11 4.20 4.38
N CYS A 94 -8.80 4.01 4.60
CA CYS A 94 -7.97 3.19 3.72
C CYS A 94 -8.44 1.73 3.65
N LEU A 95 -8.77 1.13 4.80
CA LEU A 95 -9.27 -0.25 4.84
C LEU A 95 -10.67 -0.37 4.25
N ASP A 96 -11.59 0.56 4.53
CA ASP A 96 -12.96 0.56 4.02
C ASP A 96 -12.93 0.61 2.49
N THR A 97 -12.13 1.54 1.95
CA THR A 97 -11.98 1.71 0.50
C THR A 97 -11.30 0.50 -0.14
N GLY A 98 -10.24 -0.03 0.50
CA GLY A 98 -9.56 -1.23 0.01
C GLY A 98 -10.48 -2.46 -0.02
N LEU A 99 -11.25 -2.66 1.04
CA LEU A 99 -12.21 -3.76 1.15
C LEU A 99 -13.29 -3.66 0.08
N ALA A 100 -13.88 -2.48 -0.12
CA ALA A 100 -14.90 -2.26 -1.14
C ALA A 100 -14.39 -2.61 -2.55
N ILE A 101 -13.13 -2.28 -2.86
CA ILE A 101 -12.49 -2.65 -4.13
C ILE A 101 -12.32 -4.16 -4.24
N TYR A 102 -11.81 -4.82 -3.20
CA TYR A 102 -11.66 -6.28 -3.18
C TYR A 102 -13.01 -6.97 -3.38
N GLU A 103 -14.04 -6.56 -2.64
CA GLU A 103 -15.39 -7.12 -2.75
C GLU A 103 -15.98 -6.93 -4.16
N SER A 104 -15.83 -5.73 -4.73
CA SER A 104 -16.31 -5.43 -6.08
C SER A 104 -15.63 -6.29 -7.15
N LYS A 105 -14.31 -6.53 -7.05
CA LYS A 105 -13.55 -7.25 -8.08
C LYS A 105 -13.53 -8.76 -7.91
N LEU A 106 -13.64 -9.26 -6.68
CA LEU A 106 -13.61 -10.70 -6.39
C LEU A 106 -15.00 -11.35 -6.40
N GLY A 107 -16.08 -10.55 -6.42
CA GLY A 107 -17.42 -11.00 -6.81
C GLY A 107 -17.93 -12.22 -6.02
N GLY A 108 -17.69 -12.26 -4.71
CA GLY A 108 -18.14 -13.35 -3.84
C GLY A 108 -17.55 -14.73 -4.14
N LYS A 109 -16.50 -14.83 -4.98
CA LYS A 109 -15.84 -16.10 -5.28
C LYS A 109 -15.05 -16.55 -4.06
N LYS A 110 -15.61 -17.52 -3.33
CA LYS A 110 -14.92 -18.26 -2.27
C LYS A 110 -13.81 -19.10 -2.91
N GLY A 111 -12.55 -18.68 -2.73
CA GLY A 111 -11.33 -19.30 -3.24
C GLY A 111 -10.09 -18.54 -2.75
N GLU A 112 -8.88 -18.98 -3.13
CA GLU A 112 -7.59 -18.44 -2.67
C GLU A 112 -7.43 -16.90 -2.82
N ASP A 113 -8.20 -16.27 -3.70
CA ASP A 113 -8.29 -14.81 -3.87
C ASP A 113 -8.82 -14.07 -2.61
N HIS A 114 -9.40 -14.77 -1.64
CA HIS A 114 -9.87 -14.22 -0.37
C HIS A 114 -8.74 -13.83 0.61
N LEU A 115 -7.48 -14.19 0.31
CA LEU A 115 -6.36 -13.88 1.20
C LEU A 115 -6.21 -12.38 1.45
N CYS A 116 -6.40 -11.55 0.41
CA CYS A 116 -6.34 -10.09 0.57
C CYS A 116 -7.46 -9.55 1.45
N VAL A 117 -8.66 -10.13 1.38
CA VAL A 117 -9.78 -9.77 2.26
C VAL A 117 -9.45 -10.16 3.70
N ALA A 118 -8.88 -11.34 3.93
CA ALA A 118 -8.44 -11.77 5.25
C ALA A 118 -7.39 -10.81 5.84
N GLU A 119 -6.38 -10.40 5.06
CA GLU A 119 -5.35 -9.43 5.50
C GLU A 119 -5.94 -8.06 5.87
N VAL A 120 -6.98 -7.61 5.15
CA VAL A 120 -7.70 -6.37 5.48
C VAL A 120 -8.48 -6.53 6.78
N LEU A 121 -9.19 -7.65 6.97
CA LEU A 121 -9.93 -7.95 8.21
C LEU A 121 -9.00 -8.08 9.42
N GLU A 122 -7.84 -8.70 9.26
CA GLU A 122 -6.79 -8.71 10.30
C GLU A 122 -6.34 -7.29 10.66
N SER A 123 -6.22 -6.42 9.65
CA SER A 123 -5.87 -5.01 9.88
C SER A 123 -6.95 -4.24 10.62
N TYR A 124 -8.24 -4.53 10.40
CA TYR A 124 -9.32 -4.04 11.25
C TYR A 124 -9.20 -4.53 12.69
N GLY A 125 -8.92 -5.83 12.87
CA GLY A 125 -8.72 -6.41 14.19
C GLY A 125 -7.64 -5.65 14.98
N MET A 126 -6.50 -5.36 14.33
CA MET A 126 -5.41 -4.59 14.93
C MET A 126 -5.83 -3.14 15.28
N LEU A 127 -6.57 -2.45 14.40
CA LEU A 127 -7.09 -1.10 14.68
C LEU A 127 -8.02 -1.07 15.91
N HIS A 128 -8.85 -2.09 16.07
CA HIS A 128 -9.77 -2.21 17.20
C HIS A 128 -9.04 -2.59 18.50
N GLU A 129 -8.07 -3.51 18.46
CA GLU A 129 -7.24 -3.87 19.64
C GLU A 129 -6.45 -2.66 20.17
N ASN A 130 -5.87 -1.85 19.27
CA ASN A 130 -5.17 -0.62 19.63
C ASN A 130 -6.11 0.49 20.15
N SER A 131 -7.43 0.32 19.98
CA SER A 131 -8.44 1.26 20.50
C SER A 131 -8.98 0.83 21.86
N SER A 132 -9.00 -0.48 22.16
CA SER A 132 -9.34 -1.01 23.48
C SER A 132 -8.15 -0.98 24.46
N ARG A 133 -6.92 -0.89 23.95
CA ARG A 133 -5.73 -0.49 24.74
C ARG A 133 -5.64 1.04 24.87
N GLY A 134 -6.65 1.65 25.48
CA GLY A 134 -6.56 3.04 25.96
C GLY A 134 -5.43 3.21 27.00
N PRO A 135 -4.95 4.45 27.23
CA PRO A 135 -3.72 4.77 27.96
C PRO A 135 -3.64 4.18 29.38
#